data_AF-A0A699X5S1-F1
#
_entry.id   AF-A0A699X5S1-F1
#
_cell.length_a   1.000
_cell.length_b   1.000
_cell.length_c   1.000
_cell.angle_alpha   90.00
_cell.angle_beta   90.00
_cell.angle_gamma   90.00
#
_symmetry.space_group_name_H-M   'P 1'
#
loop_
_entity.id
_entity.type
_entity.pdbx_description
1 polymer ?
#
loop_
_entity_poly.entity_id
_entity_poly.type
_entity_poly.pdbx_seq_one_letter_code
_entity_poly.pdbx_strand_id
1 'polypeptide(L)'
;FAIIFLNVKDERAVNDRAHYIIEALQQPYTHNHQVFNLGGSIGIATFPLDAATTDELVSNADMALYQAKIEGKNRWHRFSPVLRAQAIEHRKLRTELADAVRS
;
A
#
# COMPACT_ATOMS: atom_id res chain seq x y z
N PHE A 1 -2.65 9.79 3.18
CA PHE A 1 -2.80 9.69 4.65
C PHE A 1 -1.96 8.51 5.11
N ALA A 2 -1.48 8.51 6.35
CA ALA A 2 -0.76 7.39 6.95
C ALA A 2 -1.36 7.09 8.32
N ILE A 3 -1.36 5.82 8.72
CA ILE A 3 -1.84 5.36 10.02
C ILE A 3 -0.71 4.55 10.65
N ILE A 4 -0.36 4.89 11.90
CA ILE A 4 0.71 4.21 12.63
C ILE A 4 0.08 3.44 13.79
N PHE A 5 0.34 2.14 13.83
CA PHE A 5 0.00 1.31 14.99
C PHE A 5 1.25 1.07 15.83
N LEU A 6 1.21 1.51 17.08
CA LEU A 6 2.28 1.28 18.05
C LEU A 6 2.02 0.01 18.84
N ASN A 7 3.09 -0.67 19.26
CA ASN A 7 3.05 -1.86 20.12
C ASN A 7 2.14 -2.98 19.57
N VAL A 8 2.22 -3.22 18.27
CA VAL A 8 1.53 -4.34 17.61
C VAL A 8 2.22 -5.64 18.01
N LYS A 9 1.47 -6.55 18.63
CA LYS A 9 1.96 -7.88 19.05
C LYS A 9 1.58 -9.00 18.08
N ASP A 10 0.57 -8.78 17.24
CA ASP A 10 0.03 -9.76 16.31
C ASP A 10 -0.22 -9.10 14.95
N GLU A 11 0.40 -9.64 13.91
CA GLU A 11 0.19 -9.20 12.53
C GLU A 11 -1.28 -9.38 12.07
N ARG A 12 -1.97 -10.40 12.59
CA ARG A 12 -3.40 -10.60 12.29
C ARG A 12 -4.23 -9.40 12.70
N ALA A 13 -3.95 -8.83 13.87
CA ALA A 13 -4.65 -7.63 14.33
C ALA A 13 -4.43 -6.42 13.41
N VAL A 14 -3.29 -6.33 12.72
CA VAL A 14 -3.05 -5.27 11.73
C VAL A 14 -3.85 -5.51 10.46
N ASN A 15 -3.87 -6.76 9.98
CA ASN A 15 -4.65 -7.13 8.80
C ASN A 15 -6.14 -6.92 9.03
N ASP A 16 -6.66 -7.31 10.19
CA ASP A 16 -8.07 -7.13 10.57
C ASP A 16 -8.44 -5.64 10.63
N ARG A 17 -7.57 -4.80 11.20
CA ARG A 17 -7.76 -3.34 11.21
C ARG A 17 -7.73 -2.74 9.80
N ALA A 18 -6.81 -3.19 8.94
CA ALA A 18 -6.77 -2.73 7.56
C ALA A 18 -8.03 -3.12 6.79
N HIS A 19 -8.54 -4.34 7.02
CA HIS A 19 -9.80 -4.79 6.46
C HIS A 19 -10.97 -3.90 6.91
N TYR A 20 -11.10 -3.69 8.23
CA TYR A 20 -12.12 -2.82 8.80
C TYR A 20 -12.09 -1.40 8.23
N ILE A 21 -10.91 -0.80 8.06
CA ILE A 21 -10.77 0.54 7.47
C ILE A 21 -11.29 0.57 6.04
N ILE A 22 -11.01 -0.46 5.24
CA ILE A 22 -11.51 -0.55 3.86
C ILE A 22 -13.02 -0.68 3.83
N GLU A 23 -13.60 -1.56 4.65
CA GLU A 23 -15.05 -1.72 4.75
C GLU A 23 -15.73 -0.42 5.19
N ALA A 24 -15.15 0.30 6.14
CA ALA A 24 -15.65 1.58 6.61
C ALA A 24 -15.60 2.66 5.50
N LEU A 25 -14.52 2.71 4.72
CA LEU A 25 -14.38 3.63 3.58
C LEU A 25 -15.37 3.33 2.45
N GLN A 26 -15.80 2.07 2.32
CA GLN A 26 -16.76 1.66 1.30
C GLN A 26 -18.21 1.95 1.68
N GLN A 27 -18.51 2.27 2.95
CA GLN A 27 -19.86 2.64 3.33
C GLN A 27 -20.26 3.93 2.62
N PRO A 28 -21.36 3.94 1.82
CA PRO A 28 -21.84 5.15 1.20
C PRO A 28 -22.17 6.18 2.26
N TYR A 29 -21.77 7.43 2.05
CA TYR A 29 -22.15 8.52 2.94
C TYR A 29 -22.85 9.63 2.15
N THR A 30 -23.83 10.24 2.81
CA THR A 30 -24.64 11.30 2.20
C THR A 30 -24.12 12.65 2.65
N HIS A 31 -23.82 13.51 1.69
CA HIS A 31 -23.49 14.91 1.94
C HIS A 31 -24.24 15.79 0.93
N ASN A 32 -24.95 16.82 1.38
CA ASN A 32 -25.77 17.70 0.53
C ASN A 32 -26.73 16.94 -0.40
N HIS A 33 -27.43 15.93 0.12
CA HIS A 33 -28.33 15.05 -0.65
C HIS A 33 -27.67 14.25 -1.79
N GLN A 34 -26.35 14.23 -1.87
CA GLN A 34 -25.58 13.41 -2.79
C GLN A 34 -24.98 12.22 -2.06
N VAL A 35 -25.04 11.05 -2.68
CA VAL A 35 -24.41 9.82 -2.17
C VAL A 35 -23.00 9.72 -2.74
N PHE A 36 -22.02 9.61 -1.85
CA PHE A 36 -20.62 9.44 -2.20
C PHE A 36 -20.17 8.03 -1.87
N ASN A 37 -19.61 7.36 -2.88
CA ASN A 37 -18.97 6.05 -2.72
C ASN A 37 -17.46 6.28 -2.71
N LEU A 38 -16.85 6.12 -1.54
CA LEU A 38 -15.41 6.16 -1.40
C LEU A 38 -14.83 4.74 -1.43
N GLY A 39 -13.54 4.70 -1.73
CA GLY A 39 -12.79 3.46 -1.80
C GLY A 39 -11.34 3.76 -1.47
N GLY A 40 -10.64 2.77 -0.94
CA GLY A 40 -9.29 2.92 -0.45
C GLY A 40 -8.42 1.73 -0.79
N SER A 41 -7.14 1.96 -0.97
CA SER A 41 -6.14 0.90 -0.93
C SER A 41 -5.19 1.19 0.22
N ILE A 42 -4.71 0.14 0.88
CA ILE A 42 -3.80 0.27 2.03
C ILE A 42 -2.55 -0.56 1.77
N GLY A 43 -1.38 0.01 2.01
CA GLY A 43 -0.12 -0.72 2.08
C GLY A 43 0.30 -0.87 3.53
N ILE A 44 0.76 -2.08 3.90
CA ILE A 44 1.15 -2.40 5.26
C ILE A 44 2.62 -2.80 5.28
N ALA A 45 3.41 -2.20 6.16
CA ALA A 45 4.75 -2.63 6.52
C ALA A 45 4.92 -2.54 8.03
N THR A 46 5.75 -3.41 8.60
CA THR A 46 5.95 -3.58 10.04
C THR A 46 7.43 -3.45 10.41
N PHE A 47 7.71 -2.77 11.52
CA PHE A 47 9.04 -2.69 12.09
C PHE A 47 9.17 -3.69 13.25
N PRO A 48 10.29 -4.45 13.37
CA PRO A 48 11.49 -4.41 12.55
C PRO A 48 11.51 -5.41 11.37
N LEU A 49 10.42 -6.16 11.15
CA LEU A 49 10.40 -7.27 10.18
C LEU A 49 10.62 -6.82 8.73
N ASP A 50 9.90 -5.77 8.32
CA ASP A 50 9.89 -5.29 6.94
C ASP A 50 10.88 -4.15 6.71
N ALA A 51 11.51 -3.60 7.75
CA ALA A 51 12.37 -2.44 7.64
C ALA A 51 13.34 -2.29 8.82
N ALA A 52 14.55 -1.81 8.55
CA ALA A 52 15.54 -1.46 9.56
C ALA A 52 15.48 0.02 9.97
N THR A 53 14.90 0.88 9.13
CA THR A 53 14.78 2.33 9.37
C THR A 53 13.36 2.81 9.12
N THR A 54 13.01 3.99 9.65
CA THR A 54 11.70 4.61 9.42
C THR A 54 11.48 4.94 7.94
N ASP A 55 12.52 5.41 7.24
CA ASP A 55 12.44 5.71 5.81
C ASP A 55 12.17 4.45 4.98
N GLU A 56 12.82 3.34 5.36
CA GLU A 56 12.57 2.04 4.73
C GLU A 56 11.15 1.54 5.01
N LEU A 57 10.64 1.73 6.22
CA LEU A 57 9.28 1.34 6.61
C LEU A 57 8.23 2.06 5.77
N VAL A 58 8.36 3.39 5.61
CA VAL A 58 7.45 4.19 4.79
C VAL A 58 7.54 3.78 3.32
N SER A 59 8.75 3.63 2.79
CA SER A 59 8.99 3.20 1.41
C SER A 59 8.37 1.82 1.13
N ASN A 60 8.49 0.87 2.06
CA ASN A 60 7.92 -0.46 1.94
C ASN A 60 6.39 -0.47 2.05
N ALA A 61 5.82 0.34 2.94
CA ALA A 61 4.37 0.54 2.99
C ALA A 61 3.84 1.12 1.67
N ASP A 62 4.54 2.08 1.07
CA ASP A 62 4.16 2.66 -0.23
C ASP A 62 4.27 1.65 -1.38
N MET A 63 5.29 0.79 -1.39
CA MET A 63 5.38 -0.30 -2.36
C MET A 63 4.19 -1.26 -2.24
N ALA A 64 3.82 -1.64 -1.02
CA ALA A 64 2.66 -2.48 -0.78
C ALA A 64 1.36 -1.78 -1.20
N LEU A 65 1.22 -0.47 -0.94
CA LEU A 65 0.08 0.33 -1.37
C LEU A 65 -0.03 0.37 -2.90
N TYR A 66 1.10 0.50 -3.59
CA TYR A 66 1.13 0.47 -5.05
C TYR A 66 0.67 -0.88 -5.58
N GLN A 67 1.12 -1.99 -5.00
CA GLN A 67 0.66 -3.32 -5.35
C GLN A 67 -0.86 -3.47 -5.13
N ALA A 68 -1.36 -3.01 -3.99
CA ALA A 68 -2.79 -3.01 -3.70
C ALA A 68 -3.61 -2.23 -4.75
N LYS A 69 -3.05 -1.19 -5.36
CA LYS A 69 -3.71 -0.45 -6.46
C LYS A 69 -3.70 -1.22 -7.78
N ILE A 70 -2.63 -1.96 -8.07
CA ILE A 70 -2.51 -2.78 -9.29
C ILE A 70 -3.52 -3.92 -9.27
N GLU A 71 -3.64 -4.61 -8.15
CA GLU A 71 -4.55 -5.77 -7.99
C GLU A 71 -6.04 -5.37 -7.90
N GLY A 72 -6.33 -4.07 -7.98
CA GLY A 72 -7.67 -3.51 -7.95
C GLY A 72 -7.96 -2.73 -6.67
N LYS A 73 -8.79 -1.69 -6.77
CA LYS A 73 -9.14 -0.83 -5.62
C LYS A 73 -9.84 -1.62 -4.51
N ASN A 74 -9.92 -1.03 -3.31
CA ASN A 74 -10.62 -1.59 -2.15
C ASN A 74 -9.98 -2.84 -1.56
N ARG A 75 -8.66 -2.82 -1.45
CA ARG A 75 -7.91 -3.89 -0.80
C ARG A 75 -6.68 -3.36 -0.08
N TRP A 76 -6.18 -4.17 0.83
CA TRP A 76 -4.89 -3.95 1.44
C TRP A 76 -3.90 -4.97 0.87
N HIS A 77 -2.63 -4.62 0.90
CA HIS A 77 -1.54 -5.54 0.59
C HIS A 77 -0.44 -5.35 1.62
N ARG A 78 0.20 -6.44 2.03
CA ARG A 78 1.35 -6.40 2.93
C ARG A 78 2.65 -6.35 2.14
N PHE A 79 3.65 -5.65 2.66
CA PHE A 79 4.97 -5.68 2.07
C PHE A 79 5.49 -7.12 1.99
N SER A 80 6.21 -7.41 0.92
CA SER A 80 7.06 -8.58 0.84
C SER A 80 8.34 -8.20 0.09
N PRO A 81 9.49 -8.84 0.40
CA PRO A 81 10.73 -8.59 -0.34
C PRO A 81 10.60 -8.80 -1.85
N VAL A 82 9.67 -9.66 -2.28
CA VAL A 82 9.36 -9.90 -3.70
C VAL A 82 8.82 -8.64 -4.37
N LEU A 83 7.95 -7.86 -3.70
CA LEU A 83 7.45 -6.60 -4.25
C LEU A 83 8.57 -5.60 -4.52
N ARG A 84 9.55 -5.54 -3.62
CA ARG A 84 10.73 -4.68 -3.79
C ARG A 84 11.56 -5.11 -4.99
N ALA A 85 11.82 -6.42 -5.14
CA ALA A 85 12.54 -6.95 -6.29
C ALA A 85 11.81 -6.63 -7.62
N GLN A 86 10.50 -6.85 -7.67
CA GLN A 86 9.68 -6.52 -8.84
C GLN A 86 9.68 -5.03 -9.17
N ALA A 87 9.62 -4.16 -8.15
CA ALA A 87 9.65 -2.71 -8.35
C ALA A 87 11.00 -2.23 -8.90
N ILE A 88 12.11 -2.84 -8.47
CA ILE A 88 13.45 -2.56 -8.99
C ILE A 88 13.55 -2.99 -10.45
N GLU A 89 13.11 -4.21 -10.77
CA GLU A 89 13.16 -4.74 -12.14
C GLU A 89 12.31 -3.90 -13.11
N HIS A 90 11.09 -3.55 -12.71
CA HIS A 90 10.22 -2.71 -13.53
C HIS A 90 10.78 -1.30 -13.74
N ARG A 91 11.49 -0.74 -12.75
CA ARG A 91 12.20 0.53 -12.93
C ARG A 91 13.35 0.40 -13.92
N LYS A 92 14.14 -0.68 -13.83
CA LYS A 92 15.27 -0.94 -14.73
C LYS A 92 14.81 -1.01 -16.20
N LEU A 93 13.77 -1.81 -16.46
CA LEU A 93 13.17 -1.93 -17.79
C LEU A 93 12.66 -0.59 -18.33
N ARG A 94 12.03 0.22 -17.49
CA ARG A 94 11.55 1.56 -17.89
C ARG A 94 12.67 2.52 -18.25
N THR A 95 13.80 2.45 -17.55
CA THR A 95 14.98 3.27 -17.86
C THR A 95 15.59 2.84 -19.19
N GLU A 96 15.78 1.54 -19.40
CA GLU A 96 16.32 0.99 -20.66
C GLU A 96 15.47 1.40 -21.87
N LEU A 97 14.14 1.32 -21.77
CA LEU A 97 13.23 1.79 -22.81
C LEU A 97 13.32 3.30 -23.05
N ALA A 98 13.44 4.10 -21.99
CA ALA A 98 13.55 5.56 -22.10
C ALA A 98 14.86 6.00 -22.77
N ASP A 99 15.95 5.26 -22.53
CA ASP A 99 17.24 5.54 -23.15
C ASP A 99 17.26 5.14 -24.63
N ALA A 100 16.64 4.02 -25.00
CA ALA A 100 16.55 3.56 -26.40
C ALA A 100 15.73 4.48 -27.32
N VAL A 101 14.77 5.24 -26.78
CA VAL A 101 13.99 6.24 -27.54
C VAL A 101 14.77 7.56 -27.68
N ARG A 102 15.81 7.78 -26.87
CA ARG A 102 16.67 8.98 -26.92
C ARG A 102 17.94 8.80 -27.75
N SER A 103 18.32 7.56 -28.06
CA SER A 103 19.39 7.20 -29.00
C SER A 103 18.88 7.05 -30.42
#